data_AF-A0A520KEY5-F1
#
_entry.id   AF-A0A520KEY5-F1
#
_cell.length_a   1.000
_cell.length_b   1.000
_cell.length_c   1.000
_cell.angle_alpha   90.00
_cell.angle_beta   90.00
_cell.angle_gamma   90.00
#
_symmetry.space_group_name_H-M   'P 1'
#
loop_
_entity.id
_entity.type
_entity.pdbx_description
1 polymer ?
#
loop_
_entity_poly.entity_id
_entity_poly.type
_entity_poly.pdbx_seq_one_letter_code
_entity_poly.pdbx_strand_id
1 'polypeptide(L)'
;MLNFIFPIIGGLFGIIFLRLIGFKKFNIGDLLLGFVVFFISIIIQSFIQPLPFIIYIGNLANPIEIQTKIMKYILSQGLLMILLLSIWFGFIAAIIQSGFKYLFIRNKSYSISMNVGAGFGLIEAFYIGISGLISQFLIAQQFNIPIYYYLISGLERFSVLLFHAGSTLYLFDSIKRRKGLIGFLVIVFIHGLIDFLAVLYQFTGSLIILVLTEVITLLTGLLLTLKLYKKAIEEPKEKILW
;
A
#
# COMPACT_ATOMS: atom_id res chain seq x y z
N MET A 1 -1.67 -19.44 -14.93
CA MET A 1 -0.71 -19.73 -13.84
C MET A 1 0.37 -18.66 -13.65
N LEU A 2 0.65 -17.77 -14.62
CA LEU A 2 1.69 -16.72 -14.47
C LEU A 2 1.23 -15.44 -13.76
N ASN A 3 -0.03 -15.38 -13.32
CA ASN A 3 -0.70 -14.14 -12.89
C ASN A 3 -0.06 -13.48 -11.66
N PHE A 4 0.50 -14.28 -10.76
CA PHE A 4 1.11 -13.82 -9.51
C PHE A 4 2.43 -13.07 -9.72
N ILE A 5 3.09 -13.28 -10.87
CA ILE A 5 4.42 -12.71 -11.13
C ILE A 5 4.35 -11.22 -11.47
N PHE A 6 3.23 -10.75 -12.03
CA PHE A 6 3.08 -9.36 -12.47
C PHE A 6 3.17 -8.36 -11.31
N PRO A 7 2.46 -8.57 -10.17
CA PRO A 7 2.68 -7.78 -8.97
C PRO A 7 4.15 -7.67 -8.57
N ILE A 8 4.84 -8.82 -8.52
CA ILE A 8 6.24 -8.93 -8.11
C ILE A 8 7.15 -8.16 -9.07
N ILE A 9 6.96 -8.36 -10.38
CA ILE A 9 7.71 -7.65 -11.43
C ILE A 9 7.50 -6.13 -11.31
N GLY A 10 6.26 -5.69 -11.06
CA GLY A 10 5.94 -4.28 -10.82
C GLY A 10 6.74 -3.67 -9.67
N GLY A 11 6.76 -4.35 -8.52
CA GLY A 11 7.58 -3.95 -7.38
C GLY A 11 9.08 -3.94 -7.71
N LEU A 12 9.59 -4.95 -8.40
CA LEU A 12 11.01 -4.99 -8.81
C LEU A 12 11.36 -3.84 -9.78
N PHE A 13 10.46 -3.51 -10.71
CA PHE A 13 10.63 -2.33 -11.57
C PHE A 13 10.64 -1.03 -10.77
N GLY A 14 9.89 -0.93 -9.68
CA GLY A 14 9.96 0.20 -8.77
C GLY A 14 11.36 0.37 -8.19
N ILE A 15 11.99 -0.71 -7.72
CA ILE A 15 13.38 -0.69 -7.22
C ILE A 15 14.36 -0.30 -8.33
N ILE A 16 14.20 -0.84 -9.54
CA ILE A 16 15.04 -0.49 -10.70
C ILE A 16 14.90 0.99 -11.01
N PHE A 17 13.69 1.53 -11.05
CA PHE A 17 13.43 2.95 -11.28
C PHE A 17 14.13 3.83 -10.24
N LEU A 18 14.03 3.49 -8.95
CA LEU A 18 14.73 4.21 -7.88
C LEU A 18 16.27 4.22 -8.10
N ARG A 19 16.84 3.11 -8.58
CA ARG A 19 18.27 3.06 -8.97
C ARG A 19 18.57 3.95 -10.17
N LEU A 20 17.71 3.94 -11.19
CA LEU A 20 17.87 4.73 -12.42
C LEU A 20 17.85 6.23 -12.15
N ILE A 21 17.01 6.70 -11.23
CA ILE A 21 17.02 8.11 -10.80
C ILE A 21 18.20 8.46 -9.87
N GLY A 22 19.08 7.50 -9.58
CA GLY A 22 20.36 7.73 -8.89
C GLY A 22 20.42 7.26 -7.44
N PHE A 23 19.35 6.69 -6.87
CA PHE A 23 19.39 6.17 -5.50
C PHE A 23 20.13 4.82 -5.46
N LYS A 24 21.42 4.87 -5.11
CA LYS A 24 22.31 3.70 -5.03
C LYS A 24 22.52 3.15 -3.62
N LYS A 25 21.97 3.80 -2.58
CA LYS A 25 22.23 3.49 -1.16
C LYS A 25 21.26 2.44 -0.59
N PHE A 26 20.91 1.44 -1.37
CA PHE A 26 20.06 0.35 -0.90
C PHE A 26 20.79 -0.45 0.18
N ASN A 27 20.26 -0.40 1.41
CA ASN A 27 20.74 -1.20 2.54
C ASN A 27 19.69 -2.27 2.83
N ILE A 28 20.14 -3.53 2.91
CA ILE A 28 19.26 -4.68 3.14
C ILE A 28 18.57 -4.58 4.51
N GLY A 29 19.27 -4.13 5.56
CA GLY A 29 18.71 -3.95 6.89
C GLY A 29 17.55 -2.94 6.92
N ASP A 30 17.69 -1.83 6.20
CA ASP A 30 16.63 -0.82 6.11
C ASP A 30 15.44 -1.29 5.27
N LEU A 31 15.70 -2.06 4.19
CA LEU A 31 14.64 -2.69 3.40
C LEU A 31 13.85 -3.70 4.25
N LEU A 32 14.55 -4.53 5.03
CA LEU A 32 13.95 -5.49 5.96
C LEU A 32 13.16 -4.79 7.06
N LEU A 33 13.61 -3.62 7.53
CA LEU A 33 12.81 -2.80 8.44
C LEU A 33 11.48 -2.39 7.79
N GLY A 34 11.50 -2.01 6.52
CA GLY A 34 10.29 -1.80 5.72
C GLY A 34 9.36 -3.02 5.70
N PHE A 35 9.93 -4.23 5.62
CA PHE A 35 9.14 -5.48 5.63
C PHE A 35 8.46 -5.69 6.98
N VAL A 36 9.20 -5.49 8.08
CA VAL A 36 8.65 -5.59 9.43
C VAL A 36 7.50 -4.58 9.63
N VAL A 37 7.69 -3.33 9.19
CA VAL A 37 6.66 -2.29 9.27
C VAL A 37 5.40 -2.69 8.50
N PHE A 38 5.55 -3.28 7.31
CA PHE A 38 4.41 -3.82 6.54
C PHE A 38 3.66 -4.90 7.30
N PHE A 39 4.35 -5.93 7.79
CA PHE A 39 3.71 -7.05 8.48
C PHE A 39 2.98 -6.63 9.76
N ILE A 40 3.59 -5.77 10.57
CA ILE A 40 2.92 -5.20 11.76
C ILE A 40 1.66 -4.45 11.36
N SER A 41 1.73 -3.65 10.28
CA SER A 41 0.60 -2.87 9.79
C SER A 41 -0.55 -3.76 9.34
N ILE A 42 -0.30 -4.78 8.51
CA ILE A 42 -1.38 -5.66 8.02
C ILE A 42 -1.99 -6.51 9.14
N ILE A 43 -1.19 -6.94 10.12
CA ILE A 43 -1.68 -7.70 11.27
C ILE A 43 -2.68 -6.84 12.05
N ILE A 44 -2.29 -5.63 12.44
CA ILE A 44 -3.16 -4.74 13.22
C ILE A 44 -4.37 -4.30 12.40
N GLN A 45 -4.15 -3.96 11.13
CA GLN A 45 -5.22 -3.60 10.20
C GLN A 45 -6.27 -4.71 10.07
N SER A 46 -5.86 -5.99 10.02
CA SER A 46 -6.78 -7.13 9.89
C SER A 46 -7.71 -7.34 11.09
N PHE A 47 -7.38 -6.80 12.27
CA PHE A 47 -8.27 -6.81 13.43
C PHE A 47 -9.23 -5.62 13.46
N ILE A 48 -8.78 -4.46 12.97
CA ILE A 48 -9.55 -3.20 13.09
C ILE A 48 -10.52 -3.02 11.93
N GLN A 49 -10.09 -3.32 10.69
CA GLN A 49 -10.92 -3.11 9.51
C GLN A 49 -12.24 -3.88 9.52
N PRO A 50 -12.32 -5.13 10.03
CA PRO A 50 -13.58 -5.87 10.10
C PRO A 50 -14.56 -5.40 11.18
N LEU A 51 -14.21 -4.46 12.07
CA LEU A 51 -15.07 -4.05 13.19
C LEU A 51 -16.47 -3.56 12.77
N PRO A 52 -16.64 -2.75 11.70
CA PRO A 52 -17.97 -2.39 11.22
C PRO A 52 -18.78 -3.60 10.77
N PHE A 53 -18.14 -4.70 10.35
CA PHE A 53 -18.87 -5.92 9.99
C PHE A 53 -19.28 -6.71 11.23
N ILE A 54 -18.40 -6.87 12.21
CA ILE A 54 -18.70 -7.60 13.45
C ILE A 54 -19.89 -6.97 14.19
N ILE A 55 -19.98 -5.64 14.20
CA ILE A 55 -21.10 -4.92 14.81
C ILE A 55 -22.43 -5.18 14.08
N TYR A 56 -22.40 -5.34 12.75
CA TYR A 56 -23.61 -5.54 11.93
C TYR A 56 -24.02 -7.01 11.77
N ILE A 57 -23.10 -7.96 11.95
CA ILE A 57 -23.29 -9.40 11.67
C ILE A 57 -23.22 -10.20 12.97
N GLY A 58 -23.55 -9.59 14.10
CA GLY A 58 -23.38 -10.18 15.44
C GLY A 58 -24.09 -11.51 15.71
N ASN A 59 -24.66 -12.22 14.72
CA ASN A 59 -25.36 -13.50 14.88
C ASN A 59 -25.33 -14.46 13.66
N LEU A 60 -24.25 -14.55 12.86
CA LEU A 60 -24.19 -15.58 11.80
C LEU A 60 -22.94 -16.47 11.86
N ALA A 61 -23.17 -17.77 11.75
CA ALA A 61 -22.20 -18.86 11.81
C ALA A 61 -21.35 -19.01 10.53
N ASN A 62 -20.20 -19.67 10.69
CA ASN A 62 -19.20 -20.14 9.72
C ASN A 62 -18.48 -19.08 8.83
N PRO A 63 -17.13 -18.89 8.95
CA PRO A 63 -16.35 -17.80 8.32
C PRO A 63 -16.52 -17.60 6.80
N ILE A 64 -16.62 -18.69 6.03
CA ILE A 64 -16.68 -18.65 4.56
C ILE A 64 -18.09 -18.26 4.07
N GLU A 65 -19.12 -18.77 4.74
CA GLU A 65 -20.51 -18.42 4.44
C GLU A 65 -20.80 -16.96 4.85
N ILE A 66 -20.14 -16.51 5.94
CA ILE A 66 -20.17 -15.13 6.41
C ILE A 66 -19.66 -14.18 5.32
N GLN A 67 -18.49 -14.40 4.71
CA GLN A 67 -17.94 -13.43 3.75
C GLN A 67 -18.84 -13.21 2.51
N THR A 68 -19.42 -14.28 1.96
CA THR A 68 -20.32 -14.17 0.81
C THR A 68 -21.65 -13.50 1.19
N LYS A 69 -22.20 -13.82 2.38
CA LYS A 69 -23.41 -13.19 2.89
C LYS A 69 -23.20 -11.71 3.21
N ILE A 70 -22.05 -11.35 3.78
CA ILE A 70 -21.62 -9.96 4.00
C ILE A 70 -21.63 -9.20 2.69
N MET A 71 -20.99 -9.75 1.66
CA MET A 71 -20.90 -9.07 0.38
C MET A 71 -22.27 -8.81 -0.24
N LYS A 72 -23.14 -9.82 -0.24
CA LYS A 72 -24.52 -9.66 -0.72
C LYS A 72 -25.29 -8.65 0.13
N TYR A 73 -25.11 -8.66 1.45
CA TYR A 73 -25.75 -7.71 2.34
C TYR A 73 -25.29 -6.28 2.06
N ILE A 74 -23.98 -6.01 1.99
CA ILE A 74 -23.43 -4.69 1.69
C ILE A 74 -24.00 -4.14 0.38
N LEU A 75 -24.00 -4.97 -0.68
CA LEU A 75 -24.52 -4.57 -1.98
C LEU A 75 -26.04 -4.28 -1.94
N SER A 76 -26.78 -5.03 -1.12
CA SER A 76 -28.22 -4.80 -0.92
C SER A 76 -28.56 -3.51 -0.17
N GLN A 77 -27.63 -2.98 0.65
CA GLN A 77 -27.82 -1.72 1.37
C GLN A 77 -27.60 -0.47 0.49
N GLY A 78 -27.17 -0.66 -0.76
CA GLY A 78 -27.00 0.41 -1.74
C GLY A 78 -25.71 1.21 -1.60
N LEU A 79 -25.58 2.25 -2.44
CA LEU A 79 -24.34 3.00 -2.65
C LEU A 79 -23.81 3.69 -1.38
N LEU A 80 -24.69 4.19 -0.51
CA LEU A 80 -24.28 4.89 0.71
C LEU A 80 -23.46 3.97 1.64
N MET A 81 -23.89 2.72 1.82
CA MET A 81 -23.16 1.75 2.65
C MET A 81 -21.79 1.43 2.04
N ILE A 82 -21.74 1.23 0.72
CA ILE A 82 -20.48 1.00 0.00
C ILE A 82 -19.51 2.17 0.21
N LEU A 83 -19.98 3.42 0.11
CA LEU A 83 -19.15 4.60 0.32
C LEU A 83 -18.61 4.67 1.75
N LEU A 84 -19.46 4.49 2.77
CA LEU A 84 -19.06 4.53 4.17
C LEU A 84 -18.02 3.45 4.51
N LEU A 85 -18.23 2.23 4.03
CA LEU A 85 -17.27 1.14 4.22
C LEU A 85 -15.96 1.40 3.48
N SER A 86 -16.03 1.89 2.25
CA SER A 86 -14.81 2.23 1.49
C SER A 86 -13.99 3.30 2.22
N ILE A 87 -14.65 4.31 2.79
CA ILE A 87 -13.99 5.36 3.59
C ILE A 87 -13.35 4.74 4.83
N TRP A 88 -14.09 3.89 5.56
CA TRP A 88 -13.57 3.21 6.74
C TRP A 88 -12.32 2.39 6.42
N PHE A 89 -12.41 1.49 5.44
CA PHE A 89 -11.32 0.60 5.08
C PHE A 89 -10.10 1.40 4.63
N GLY A 90 -10.29 2.38 3.75
CA GLY A 90 -9.20 3.17 3.19
C GLY A 90 -8.47 4.00 4.25
N PHE A 91 -9.22 4.74 5.08
CA PHE A 91 -8.59 5.61 6.08
C PHE A 91 -7.98 4.82 7.25
N ILE A 92 -8.56 3.68 7.66
CA ILE A 92 -7.96 2.83 8.69
C ILE A 92 -6.64 2.24 8.20
N ALA A 93 -6.58 1.71 6.98
CA ALA A 93 -5.33 1.25 6.37
C ALA A 93 -4.28 2.37 6.34
N ALA A 94 -4.67 3.54 5.85
CA ALA A 94 -3.79 4.69 5.76
C ALA A 94 -3.25 5.16 7.12
N ILE A 95 -4.10 5.25 8.15
CA ILE A 95 -3.69 5.64 9.51
C ILE A 95 -2.67 4.64 10.07
N ILE A 96 -2.96 3.34 9.98
CA ILE A 96 -2.12 2.29 10.55
C ILE A 96 -0.78 2.24 9.82
N GLN A 97 -0.80 2.10 8.50
CA GLN A 97 0.42 1.95 7.70
C GLN A 97 1.29 3.20 7.73
N SER A 98 0.69 4.39 7.62
CA SER A 98 1.44 5.65 7.68
C SER A 98 1.90 5.96 9.11
N GLY A 99 1.15 5.51 10.12
CA GLY A 99 1.49 5.65 11.53
C GLY A 99 2.73 4.85 11.88
N PHE A 100 2.76 3.56 11.52
CA PHE A 100 3.97 2.76 11.73
C PHE A 100 5.16 3.29 10.94
N LYS A 101 5.00 3.68 9.68
CA LYS A 101 6.09 4.35 8.93
C LYS A 101 6.61 5.58 9.68
N TYR A 102 5.72 6.47 10.11
CA TYR A 102 6.07 7.68 10.85
C TYR A 102 6.88 7.37 12.13
N LEU A 103 6.46 6.35 12.89
CA LEU A 103 7.15 5.94 14.11
C LEU A 103 8.56 5.40 13.81
N PHE A 104 8.68 4.51 12.83
CA PHE A 104 9.93 3.78 12.56
C PHE A 104 10.99 4.60 11.82
N ILE A 105 10.59 5.63 11.07
CA ILE A 105 11.54 6.54 10.39
C ILE A 105 11.91 7.76 11.25
N ARG A 106 11.25 7.96 12.39
CA ARG A 106 11.56 9.08 13.29
C ARG A 106 13.00 8.97 13.76
N ASN A 107 13.74 10.09 13.70
CA ASN A 107 15.16 10.18 14.08
C ASN A 107 16.10 9.29 13.24
N LYS A 108 15.70 8.91 12.01
CA LYS A 108 16.57 8.27 11.04
C LYS A 108 17.13 9.30 10.05
N SER A 109 17.49 8.86 8.85
CA SER A 109 18.02 9.66 7.76
C SER A 109 17.09 9.62 6.53
N TYR A 110 17.28 10.50 5.55
CA TYR A 110 16.54 10.43 4.28
C TYR A 110 16.79 9.11 3.56
N SER A 111 18.03 8.63 3.57
CA SER A 111 18.41 7.36 2.95
C SER A 111 17.69 6.18 3.60
N ILE A 112 17.70 6.10 4.94
CA ILE A 112 16.98 5.03 5.68
C ILE A 112 15.48 5.14 5.40
N SER A 113 14.90 6.35 5.42
CA SER A 113 13.48 6.55 5.16
C SER A 113 13.07 6.07 3.77
N MET A 114 13.89 6.35 2.74
CA MET A 114 13.66 5.87 1.38
C MET A 114 13.76 4.34 1.28
N ASN A 115 14.75 3.73 1.93
CA ASN A 115 14.87 2.27 1.99
C ASN A 115 13.69 1.62 2.72
N VAL A 116 13.26 2.14 3.87
CA VAL A 116 12.09 1.62 4.60
C VAL A 116 10.84 1.67 3.74
N GLY A 117 10.59 2.77 3.03
CA GLY A 117 9.44 2.90 2.13
C GLY A 117 9.53 1.97 0.93
N ALA A 118 10.69 1.88 0.28
CA ALA A 118 10.91 0.96 -0.83
C ALA A 118 10.76 -0.51 -0.39
N GLY A 119 11.26 -0.85 0.81
CA GLY A 119 11.11 -2.16 1.42
C GLY A 119 9.63 -2.50 1.66
N PHE A 120 8.89 -1.58 2.29
CA PHE A 120 7.46 -1.73 2.52
C PHE A 120 6.72 -2.02 1.21
N GLY A 121 6.90 -1.19 0.18
CA GLY A 121 6.22 -1.37 -1.11
C GLY A 121 6.65 -2.65 -1.85
N LEU A 122 7.91 -3.06 -1.71
CA LEU A 122 8.41 -4.29 -2.31
C LEU A 122 7.77 -5.53 -1.66
N ILE A 123 7.78 -5.65 -0.33
CA ILE A 123 7.18 -6.82 0.31
C ILE A 123 5.67 -6.88 0.07
N GLU A 124 5.00 -5.73 -0.03
CA GLU A 124 3.59 -5.68 -0.36
C GLU A 124 3.32 -6.25 -1.75
N ALA A 125 4.15 -5.91 -2.74
CA ALA A 125 4.05 -6.50 -4.08
C ALA A 125 4.21 -8.02 -4.07
N PHE A 126 5.13 -8.56 -3.26
CA PHE A 126 5.25 -10.00 -3.04
C PHE A 126 4.04 -10.60 -2.33
N TYR A 127 3.55 -9.95 -1.28
CA TYR A 127 2.39 -10.39 -0.53
C TYR A 127 1.14 -10.48 -1.42
N ILE A 128 0.88 -9.46 -2.25
CA ILE A 128 -0.23 -9.45 -3.21
C ILE A 128 -0.07 -10.54 -4.27
N GLY A 129 1.13 -10.73 -4.83
CA GLY A 129 1.40 -11.81 -5.77
C GLY A 129 1.12 -13.19 -5.16
N ILE A 130 1.73 -13.47 -4.00
CA ILE A 130 1.62 -14.77 -3.32
C ILE A 130 0.18 -15.05 -2.85
N SER A 131 -0.50 -14.06 -2.27
CA SER A 131 -1.91 -14.22 -1.86
C SER A 131 -2.83 -14.48 -3.05
N GLY A 132 -2.59 -13.83 -4.19
CA GLY A 132 -3.29 -14.11 -5.45
C GLY A 132 -3.05 -15.54 -5.95
N LEU A 133 -1.81 -16.05 -5.84
CA LEU A 133 -1.48 -17.44 -6.18
C LEU A 133 -2.23 -18.44 -5.28
N ILE A 134 -2.18 -18.24 -3.96
CA ILE A 134 -2.86 -19.09 -2.98
C ILE A 134 -4.37 -19.11 -3.26
N SER A 135 -4.98 -17.95 -3.50
CA SER A 135 -6.41 -17.84 -3.78
C SER A 135 -6.82 -18.62 -5.03
N GLN A 136 -6.01 -18.60 -6.09
CA GLN A 136 -6.27 -19.37 -7.31
C GLN A 136 -6.23 -20.89 -7.07
N PHE A 137 -5.28 -21.37 -6.25
CA PHE A 137 -5.21 -22.79 -5.88
C PHE A 137 -6.41 -23.24 -5.05
N LEU A 138 -6.86 -22.40 -4.11
CA LEU A 138 -7.98 -22.73 -3.21
C LEU A 138 -9.32 -22.81 -3.94
N ILE A 139 -9.54 -21.98 -4.97
CA ILE A 139 -10.82 -21.91 -5.69
C ILE A 139 -10.88 -22.92 -6.86
N ALA A 140 -9.74 -23.52 -7.23
CA ALA A 140 -9.60 -24.49 -8.33
C ALA A 140 -10.22 -24.03 -9.68
N GLN A 141 -10.42 -22.72 -9.86
CA GLN A 141 -10.96 -22.13 -11.08
C GLN A 141 -9.86 -21.52 -11.93
N GLN A 142 -9.81 -21.91 -13.19
CA GLN A 142 -9.03 -21.21 -14.20
C GLN A 142 -9.86 -20.04 -14.74
N PHE A 143 -9.50 -18.83 -14.32
CA PHE A 143 -10.07 -17.63 -14.90
C PHE A 143 -9.31 -17.28 -16.20
N ASN A 144 -10.04 -17.16 -17.31
CA ASN A 144 -9.51 -16.57 -18.54
C ASN A 144 -9.50 -15.04 -18.42
N ILE A 145 -8.55 -14.51 -17.63
CA ILE A 145 -8.42 -13.07 -17.43
C ILE A 145 -7.53 -12.51 -18.54
N PRO A 146 -7.97 -11.46 -19.25
CA PRO A 146 -7.14 -10.80 -20.26
C PRO A 146 -5.79 -10.32 -19.73
N ILE A 147 -4.76 -10.41 -20.55
CA ILE A 147 -3.37 -10.05 -20.22
C ILE A 147 -3.22 -8.62 -19.68
N TYR A 148 -4.07 -7.69 -20.14
CA TYR A 148 -4.02 -6.29 -19.71
C TYR A 148 -4.33 -6.11 -18.22
N TYR A 149 -5.14 -6.96 -17.59
CA TYR A 149 -5.36 -6.89 -16.15
C TYR A 149 -4.10 -7.24 -15.36
N TYR A 150 -3.30 -8.18 -15.87
CA TYR A 150 -2.02 -8.50 -15.23
C TYR A 150 -1.01 -7.37 -15.41
N LEU A 151 -0.98 -6.72 -16.57
CA LEU A 151 -0.15 -5.53 -16.81
C LEU A 151 -0.54 -4.38 -15.89
N ILE A 152 -1.85 -4.12 -15.72
CA ILE A 152 -2.36 -3.13 -14.77
C ILE A 152 -1.91 -3.47 -13.36
N SER A 153 -2.03 -4.73 -12.92
CA SER A 153 -1.57 -5.14 -11.59
C SER A 153 -0.06 -4.93 -11.37
N GLY A 154 0.75 -5.13 -12.41
CA GLY A 154 2.17 -4.78 -12.37
C GLY A 154 2.41 -3.27 -12.25
N LEU A 155 1.70 -2.46 -13.05
CA LEU A 155 1.79 -1.00 -12.99
C LEU A 155 1.34 -0.45 -11.63
N GLU A 156 0.28 -1.02 -11.06
CA GLU A 156 -0.24 -0.70 -9.74
C GLU A 156 0.85 -0.92 -8.69
N ARG A 157 1.48 -2.10 -8.66
CA ARG A 157 2.52 -2.41 -7.69
C ARG A 157 3.79 -1.57 -7.87
N PHE A 158 4.14 -1.22 -9.11
CA PHE A 158 5.17 -0.23 -9.39
C PHE A 158 4.83 1.13 -8.75
N SER A 159 3.61 1.62 -8.99
CA SER A 159 3.12 2.92 -8.51
C SER A 159 3.05 2.97 -6.99
N VAL A 160 2.54 1.90 -6.38
CA VAL A 160 2.47 1.72 -4.94
C VAL A 160 3.86 1.74 -4.33
N LEU A 161 4.85 1.02 -4.89
CA LEU A 161 6.22 1.10 -4.37
C LEU A 161 6.78 2.52 -4.35
N LEU A 162 6.59 3.27 -5.45
CA LEU A 162 6.99 4.69 -5.50
C LEU A 162 6.24 5.52 -4.47
N PHE A 163 4.95 5.25 -4.26
CA PHE A 163 4.17 5.90 -3.22
C PHE A 163 4.71 5.61 -1.82
N HIS A 164 5.07 4.36 -1.49
CA HIS A 164 5.66 4.03 -0.19
C HIS A 164 7.03 4.69 0.00
N ALA A 165 7.91 4.64 -0.99
CA ALA A 165 9.21 5.31 -0.94
C ALA A 165 9.11 6.84 -0.83
N GLY A 166 8.22 7.45 -1.61
CA GLY A 166 7.98 8.89 -1.60
C GLY A 166 7.27 9.37 -0.32
N SER A 167 6.29 8.62 0.18
CA SER A 167 5.56 8.97 1.40
C SER A 167 6.45 8.89 2.64
N THR A 168 7.32 7.88 2.79
CA THR A 168 8.29 7.85 3.90
C THR A 168 9.28 9.00 3.82
N LEU A 169 9.78 9.34 2.63
CA LEU A 169 10.60 10.53 2.43
C LEU A 169 9.88 11.80 2.86
N TYR A 170 8.63 11.98 2.45
CA TYR A 170 7.83 13.15 2.80
C TYR A 170 7.53 13.23 4.30
N LEU A 171 7.18 12.11 4.94
CA LEU A 171 6.96 12.04 6.38
C LEU A 171 8.24 12.43 7.13
N PHE A 172 9.37 11.82 6.79
CA PHE A 172 10.66 12.14 7.40
C PHE A 172 11.04 13.61 7.22
N ASP A 173 10.89 14.13 6.00
CA ASP A 173 11.17 15.52 5.68
C ASP A 173 10.28 16.49 6.48
N SER A 174 9.01 16.13 6.70
CA SER A 174 8.08 16.89 7.53
C SER A 174 8.46 16.86 9.00
N ILE A 175 8.90 15.70 9.52
CA ILE A 175 9.45 15.57 10.88
C ILE A 175 10.67 16.49 11.06
N LYS A 176 11.63 16.44 10.13
CA LYS A 176 12.85 17.26 10.17
C LYS A 176 12.54 18.76 10.14
N ARG A 177 11.48 19.16 9.44
CA ARG A 177 10.98 20.55 9.37
C ARG A 177 10.06 20.94 10.54
N ARG A 178 9.97 20.14 11.60
CA ARG A 178 9.09 20.34 12.77
C ARG A 178 7.60 20.43 12.42
N LYS A 179 7.19 19.85 11.29
CA LYS A 179 5.81 19.76 10.79
C LYS A 179 5.33 18.30 10.72
N GLY A 180 5.86 17.44 11.58
CA GLY A 180 5.62 15.99 11.55
C GLY A 180 4.14 15.61 11.55
N LEU A 181 3.34 16.19 12.45
CA LEU A 181 1.90 15.92 12.54
C LEU A 181 1.15 16.35 11.26
N ILE A 182 1.45 17.54 10.73
CA ILE A 182 0.83 18.03 9.48
C ILE A 182 1.23 17.11 8.32
N GLY A 183 2.50 16.73 8.23
CA GLY A 183 2.98 15.78 7.22
C GLY A 183 2.29 14.42 7.33
N PHE A 184 2.10 13.93 8.55
CA PHE A 184 1.37 12.69 8.82
C PHE A 184 -0.08 12.78 8.35
N LEU A 185 -0.82 13.83 8.74
CA LEU A 185 -2.22 14.01 8.34
C LEU A 185 -2.38 14.13 6.82
N VAL A 186 -1.45 14.81 6.14
CA VAL A 186 -1.43 14.89 4.66
C VAL A 186 -1.26 13.52 4.03
N ILE A 187 -0.31 12.71 4.51
CA ILE A 187 -0.09 11.37 3.96
C ILE A 187 -1.26 10.43 4.29
N VAL A 188 -1.83 10.50 5.50
CA VAL A 188 -3.04 9.75 5.84
C VAL A 188 -4.19 10.11 4.89
N PHE A 189 -4.38 11.39 4.57
CA PHE A 189 -5.43 11.80 3.65
C PHE A 189 -5.19 11.29 2.23
N ILE A 190 -3.99 11.45 1.68
CA ILE A 190 -3.68 11.01 0.31
C ILE A 190 -3.74 9.48 0.20
N HIS A 191 -3.12 8.77 1.13
CA HIS A 191 -3.12 7.31 1.17
C HIS A 191 -4.54 6.77 1.40
N GLY A 192 -5.29 7.39 2.32
CA GLY A 192 -6.67 7.00 2.63
C GLY A 192 -7.60 7.21 1.45
N LEU A 193 -7.38 8.26 0.65
CA LEU A 193 -8.11 8.50 -0.60
C LEU A 193 -7.80 7.42 -1.65
N ILE A 194 -6.53 7.04 -1.81
CA ILE A 194 -6.12 5.97 -2.74
C ILE A 194 -6.79 4.65 -2.33
N ASP A 195 -6.67 4.26 -1.06
CA ASP A 195 -7.22 3.00 -0.57
C ASP A 195 -8.76 3.03 -0.57
N PHE A 196 -9.39 4.18 -0.30
CA PHE A 196 -10.82 4.37 -0.47
C PHE A 196 -11.26 4.06 -1.91
N LEU A 197 -10.56 4.62 -2.91
CA LEU A 197 -10.90 4.37 -4.31
C LEU A 197 -10.64 2.92 -4.70
N ALA A 198 -9.58 2.30 -4.19
CA ALA A 198 -9.29 0.88 -4.41
C ALA A 198 -10.41 -0.02 -3.85
N VAL A 199 -10.86 0.23 -2.62
CA VAL A 199 -11.96 -0.51 -1.99
C VAL A 199 -13.29 -0.24 -2.70
N LEU A 200 -13.54 1.01 -3.09
CA LEU A 200 -14.74 1.38 -3.84
C LEU A 200 -14.79 0.67 -5.20
N TYR A 201 -13.64 0.55 -5.88
CA TYR A 201 -13.53 -0.27 -7.09
C TYR A 201 -13.82 -1.74 -6.81
N GLN A 202 -13.27 -2.31 -5.73
CA GLN A 202 -13.54 -3.71 -5.36
C GLN A 202 -15.03 -3.99 -5.16
N PHE A 203 -15.79 -3.04 -4.59
CA PHE A 203 -17.22 -3.18 -4.39
C PHE A 203 -18.06 -2.95 -5.66
N THR A 204 -17.64 -2.02 -6.52
CA THR A 204 -18.47 -1.56 -7.66
C THR A 204 -18.08 -2.17 -9.01
N GLY A 205 -16.85 -2.68 -9.14
CA GLY A 205 -16.28 -3.12 -10.42
C GLY A 205 -16.10 -1.99 -11.45
N SER A 206 -16.24 -0.72 -11.05
CA SER A 206 -16.23 0.40 -11.98
C SER A 206 -14.85 0.65 -12.57
N LEU A 207 -14.71 0.47 -13.88
CA LEU A 207 -13.47 0.71 -14.62
C LEU A 207 -12.98 2.16 -14.48
N ILE A 208 -13.91 3.12 -14.40
CA ILE A 208 -13.57 4.55 -14.21
C ILE A 208 -12.86 4.73 -12.88
N ILE A 209 -13.35 4.09 -11.81
CA ILE A 209 -12.74 4.17 -10.49
C ILE A 209 -11.36 3.52 -10.48
N LEU A 210 -11.22 2.34 -11.11
CA LEU A 210 -9.91 1.70 -11.27
C LEU A 210 -8.90 2.64 -11.93
N VAL A 211 -9.24 3.20 -13.10
CA VAL A 211 -8.33 4.11 -13.83
C VAL A 211 -7.97 5.32 -12.99
N LEU A 212 -8.93 5.92 -12.28
CA LEU A 212 -8.67 7.04 -11.39
C LEU A 212 -7.72 6.65 -10.25
N THR A 213 -7.91 5.49 -9.61
CA THR A 213 -7.03 4.97 -8.56
C THR A 213 -5.60 4.82 -9.07
N GLU A 214 -5.42 4.19 -10.23
CA GLU A 214 -4.09 3.94 -10.82
C GLU A 214 -3.38 5.25 -11.16
N VAL A 215 -4.08 6.19 -11.82
CA VAL A 215 -3.51 7.49 -12.21
C VAL A 215 -3.14 8.30 -10.97
N ILE A 216 -4.01 8.38 -9.96
CA ILE A 216 -3.74 9.13 -8.73
C ILE A 216 -2.54 8.52 -7.99
N THR A 217 -2.49 7.19 -7.87
CA THR A 217 -1.39 6.49 -7.18
C THR A 217 -0.06 6.72 -7.88
N LEU A 218 -0.03 6.59 -9.22
CA LEU A 218 1.18 6.81 -10.01
C LEU A 218 1.67 8.26 -9.89
N LEU A 219 0.78 9.24 -10.09
CA LEU A 219 1.14 10.65 -10.06
C LEU A 219 1.60 11.09 -8.67
N THR A 220 0.91 10.66 -7.62
CA THR A 220 1.29 10.98 -6.24
C THR A 220 2.59 10.28 -5.84
N GLY A 221 2.78 9.01 -6.22
CA GLY A 221 4.00 8.26 -5.97
C GLY A 221 5.23 8.87 -6.66
N LEU A 222 5.09 9.24 -7.94
CA LEU A 222 6.12 9.97 -8.68
C LEU A 222 6.40 11.33 -8.06
N LEU A 223 5.36 12.13 -7.76
CA LEU A 223 5.51 13.47 -7.21
C LEU A 223 6.22 13.45 -5.86
N LEU A 224 5.80 12.58 -4.94
CA LEU A 224 6.42 12.49 -3.62
C LEU A 224 7.87 12.00 -3.70
N THR A 225 8.14 11.01 -4.55
CA THR A 225 9.49 10.46 -4.74
C THR A 225 10.41 11.48 -5.40
N LEU A 226 10.04 11.98 -6.59
CA LEU A 226 10.89 12.88 -7.39
C LEU A 226 11.11 14.25 -6.74
N LYS A 227 10.21 14.69 -5.86
CA LYS A 227 10.40 15.93 -5.09
C LYS A 227 11.49 15.83 -4.03
N LEU A 228 11.73 14.64 -3.48
CA LEU A 228 12.57 14.47 -2.28
C LEU A 228 13.75 13.52 -2.45
N TYR A 229 13.81 12.71 -3.51
CA TYR A 229 14.85 11.68 -3.70
C TYR A 229 16.28 12.24 -3.66
N LYS A 230 16.51 13.46 -4.18
CA LYS A 230 17.83 14.10 -4.15
C LYS A 230 18.38 14.24 -2.74
N LYS A 231 17.53 14.56 -1.76
CA LYS A 231 17.93 14.67 -0.36
C LYS A 231 18.47 13.33 0.18
N ALA A 232 17.90 12.21 -0.26
CA ALA A 232 18.38 10.87 0.10
C ALA A 232 19.70 10.51 -0.60
N ILE A 233 19.89 10.96 -1.84
CA ILE A 233 21.13 10.75 -2.61
C ILE A 233 22.28 11.58 -2.04
N GLU A 234 22.03 12.85 -1.69
CA GLU A 234 23.05 13.81 -1.27
C GLU A 234 23.45 13.64 0.20
N GLU A 235 22.62 13.00 1.02
CA GLU A 235 22.91 12.79 2.44
C GLU A 235 24.22 12.00 2.62
N PRO A 236 25.21 12.50 3.39
CA PRO A 236 26.44 11.76 3.61
C PRO A 236 26.10 10.38 4.21
N LYS A 237 26.82 9.33 3.80
CA LYS A 237 26.65 8.01 4.43
C LYS A 237 26.88 8.18 5.92
N GLU A 238 25.90 7.80 6.74
CA GLU A 238 26.10 7.73 8.19
C GLU A 238 27.34 6.88 8.44
N LYS A 239 28.37 7.47 9.07
CA LYS A 239 29.47 6.70 9.63
C LYS A 239 28.83 5.89 10.75
N ILE A 240 28.75 4.57 10.55
CA ILE A 240 28.31 3.68 11.60
C ILE A 240 29.39 3.74 12.67
N LEU A 241 29.14 4.50 13.73
CA LEU A 241 29.89 4.46 14.97
C LEU A 241 29.34 3.22 15.71
N TRP A 242 29.94 2.06 15.46
CA TRP A 242 29.85 0.93 16.38
C TRP A 242 30.85 1.13 17.50
#